data_AF-A0A8X6FR24-F1
#
_entry.id   AF-A0A8X6FR24-F1
#
_cell.length_a   1.000
_cell.length_b   1.000
_cell.length_c   1.000
_cell.angle_alpha   90.00
_cell.angle_beta   90.00
_cell.angle_gamma   90.00
#
_symmetry.space_group_name_H-M   'P 1'
#
loop_
_entity.id
_entity.type
_entity.pdbx_description
1 polymer ?
#
loop_
_entity_poly.entity_id
_entity_poly.type
_entity_poly.pdbx_seq_one_letter_code
_entity_poly.pdbx_strand_id
1 'polypeptide(L)'
;MEEVNFVQLSKFAKEPTQHSDDSVGYDIYNPINQHILIQPNQQVEINTKISIEMPNNVWILIASKSGIAKTFQTYVQGGIIDQGYRGPIIVLLKNTGSEKVLIRAGEPIAQLMSLACFL
;
A
#
# COMPACT_ATOMS: atom_id res chain seq x y z
N MET A 1 -2.20 -16.38 14.29
CA MET A 1 -3.11 -15.35 13.74
C MET A 1 -3.60 -15.88 12.41
N GLU A 2 -4.89 -15.81 12.13
CA GLU A 2 -5.38 -16.12 10.78
C GLU A 2 -4.71 -15.15 9.80
N GLU A 3 -4.20 -15.68 8.69
CA GLU A 3 -3.48 -14.91 7.70
C GLU A 3 -4.44 -14.07 6.86
N VAL A 4 -4.01 -12.88 6.46
CA VAL A 4 -4.70 -12.10 5.45
C VAL A 4 -4.44 -12.72 4.07
N ASN A 5 -5.48 -12.84 3.26
CA ASN A 5 -5.38 -13.38 1.91
C ASN A 5 -5.40 -12.23 0.88
N PHE A 6 -4.40 -12.18 0.00
CA PHE A 6 -4.32 -11.19 -1.06
C PHE A 6 -4.87 -11.75 -2.38
N VAL A 7 -5.81 -11.05 -2.98
CA VAL A 7 -6.43 -11.44 -4.25
C VAL A 7 -5.93 -10.52 -5.36
N GLN A 8 -5.24 -11.09 -6.36
CA GLN A 8 -4.84 -10.33 -7.56
C GLN A 8 -6.04 -10.15 -8.49
N LEU A 9 -6.41 -8.90 -8.74
CA LEU A 9 -7.53 -8.54 -9.63
C LEU A 9 -7.09 -8.31 -11.09
N SER A 10 -5.78 -8.36 -11.35
CA SER A 10 -5.20 -8.10 -12.67
C SER A 10 -3.80 -8.70 -12.79
N LYS A 11 -3.40 -9.08 -14.01
CA LYS A 11 -2.01 -9.45 -14.34
C LYS A 11 -0.98 -8.35 -14.11
N PHE A 12 -1.42 -7.11 -13.90
CA PHE A 12 -0.56 -5.97 -13.59
C PHE A 12 -0.38 -5.74 -12.08
N ALA A 13 -1.11 -6.49 -11.25
CA ALA A 13 -0.89 -6.50 -9.82
C ALA A 13 0.48 -7.09 -9.50
N LYS A 14 1.11 -6.61 -8.43
CA LYS A 14 2.29 -7.24 -7.86
C LYS A 14 1.93 -7.73 -6.47
N GLU A 15 2.25 -8.99 -6.20
CA GLU A 15 1.96 -9.64 -4.93
C GLU A 15 2.62 -8.89 -3.77
N PRO A 16 1.87 -8.57 -2.70
CA PRO A 16 2.45 -7.98 -1.50
C PRO A 16 3.48 -8.93 -0.86
N THR A 17 4.59 -8.41 -0.34
CA THR A 17 5.63 -9.25 0.27
C THR A 17 6.07 -8.73 1.63
N GLN A 18 6.46 -9.64 2.52
CA GLN A 18 7.24 -9.28 3.70
C GLN A 18 8.73 -9.18 3.35
N HIS A 19 9.45 -8.31 4.05
CA HIS A 19 10.89 -8.14 3.83
C HIS A 19 11.72 -9.17 4.60
N SER A 20 11.20 -9.61 5.74
CA SER A 20 11.80 -10.56 6.68
C SER A 20 10.71 -11.16 7.57
N ASP A 21 11.03 -12.24 8.28
CA ASP A 21 10.11 -12.88 9.26
C ASP A 21 9.68 -11.91 10.37
N ASP A 22 10.53 -10.93 10.69
CA ASP A 22 10.27 -9.92 11.72
C ASP A 22 9.44 -8.72 11.19
N SER A 23 9.05 -8.75 9.91
CA SER A 23 8.31 -7.65 9.29
C SER A 23 6.88 -7.57 9.81
N VAL A 24 6.52 -6.42 10.37
CA VAL A 24 5.18 -6.13 10.90
C VAL A 24 4.11 -5.92 9.82
N GLY A 25 4.49 -5.87 8.55
CA GLY A 25 3.59 -5.60 7.45
C GLY A 25 4.11 -6.07 6.10
N TYR A 26 3.22 -6.01 5.11
CA TYR A 26 3.49 -6.39 3.72
C TYR A 26 3.71 -5.14 2.89
N ASP A 27 4.83 -5.06 2.18
CA ASP A 27 5.04 -4.01 1.19
C ASP A 27 3.99 -4.15 0.08
N ILE A 28 3.37 -3.03 -0.31
CA ILE A 28 2.44 -2.97 -1.43
C ILE A 28 3.00 -2.04 -2.52
N TYR A 29 2.69 -2.36 -3.77
CA TYR A 29 3.44 -1.86 -4.92
C TYR A 29 2.59 -1.03 -5.88
N ASN A 30 3.25 -0.13 -6.61
CA ASN A 30 2.71 0.42 -7.84
C ASN A 30 2.56 -0.70 -8.90
N PRO A 31 1.45 -0.80 -9.65
CA PRO A 31 1.29 -1.79 -10.71
C PRO A 31 2.44 -1.85 -11.72
N ILE A 32 2.67 -3.03 -12.30
CA ILE A 32 3.86 -3.30 -13.14
C ILE A 32 3.77 -2.75 -14.58
N ASN A 33 2.69 -2.07 -14.94
CA ASN A 33 2.44 -1.59 -16.31
C ASN A 33 2.57 -0.08 -16.48
N GLN A 34 2.86 0.69 -15.43
CA GLN A 34 2.95 2.14 -15.52
C GLN A 34 3.92 2.76 -14.53
N HIS A 35 4.57 3.84 -14.96
CA HIS A 35 5.32 4.75 -14.09
C HIS A 35 4.44 5.91 -13.69
N ILE A 36 4.63 6.44 -12.49
CA ILE A 36 3.88 7.56 -11.95
C ILE A 36 4.85 8.67 -11.59
N LEU A 37 4.62 9.86 -12.15
CA LEU A 37 5.34 11.07 -11.77
C LEU A 37 4.45 11.93 -10.88
N ILE A 38 4.90 12.21 -9.65
CA ILE A 38 4.16 12.99 -8.67
C ILE A 38 4.87 14.33 -8.48
N GLN A 39 4.20 15.42 -8.82
CA GLN A 39 4.72 16.78 -8.64
C GLN A 39 4.85 17.14 -7.16
N PRO A 40 5.68 18.12 -6.79
CA PRO A 40 5.75 18.64 -5.43
C PRO A 40 4.36 18.98 -4.88
N ASN A 41 4.07 18.55 -3.65
CA ASN A 41 2.78 18.73 -2.96
C ASN A 41 1.55 18.08 -3.61
N GLN A 42 1.72 17.38 -4.73
CA GLN A 42 0.63 16.67 -5.39
C GLN A 42 0.29 15.39 -4.64
N GLN A 43 -1.00 15.06 -4.62
CA GLN A 43 -1.51 13.75 -4.24
C GLN A 43 -1.96 13.00 -5.48
N VAL A 44 -1.67 11.70 -5.52
CA VAL A 44 -2.16 10.77 -6.54
C VAL A 44 -2.88 9.60 -5.88
N GLU A 45 -3.79 9.01 -6.63
CA GLU A 45 -4.47 7.78 -6.28
C GLU A 45 -3.84 6.62 -7.06
N ILE A 46 -3.37 5.59 -6.36
CA ILE A 46 -2.78 4.40 -6.98
C ILE A 46 -3.65 3.19 -6.67
N ASN A 47 -4.34 2.70 -7.69
CA ASN A 47 -5.05 1.42 -7.62
C ASN A 47 -4.06 0.26 -7.81
N THR A 48 -3.80 -0.46 -6.73
CA THR A 48 -2.77 -1.51 -6.68
C THR A 48 -3.15 -2.79 -7.42
N LYS A 49 -4.43 -2.93 -7.80
CA LYS A 49 -5.02 -4.15 -8.39
C LYS A 49 -4.94 -5.37 -7.46
N ILE A 50 -4.75 -5.15 -6.16
CA ILE A 50 -4.87 -6.14 -5.10
C ILE A 50 -6.15 -5.87 -4.33
N SER A 51 -6.94 -6.90 -4.05
CA SER A 51 -7.96 -6.89 -2.99
C SER A 51 -7.45 -7.72 -1.81
N ILE A 52 -8.08 -7.56 -0.65
CA ILE A 52 -7.74 -8.29 0.56
C ILE A 52 -8.97 -8.94 1.16
N GLU A 53 -8.81 -10.19 1.55
CA GLU A 53 -9.74 -10.92 2.39
C GLU A 53 -9.10 -11.09 3.76
N MET A 54 -9.81 -10.69 4.81
CA MET A 54 -9.30 -10.64 6.16
C MET A 54 -10.15 -11.52 7.07
N PRO A 55 -9.54 -12.11 8.12
CA PRO A 55 -10.29 -12.81 9.15
C PRO A 55 -11.18 -11.86 9.95
N ASN A 56 -12.07 -12.44 10.77
CA ASN A 56 -12.91 -11.65 11.65
C ASN A 56 -12.06 -10.87 12.66
N ASN A 57 -12.54 -9.69 13.06
CA ASN A 57 -11.91 -8.82 14.04
C ASN A 57 -10.53 -8.30 13.63
N VAL A 58 -10.26 -8.20 12.32
CA VAL A 58 -9.03 -7.61 11.77
C VAL A 58 -9.37 -6.47 10.81
N TRP A 59 -8.62 -5.39 10.93
CA TRP A 59 -8.60 -4.29 9.97
C TRP A 59 -7.15 -4.02 9.55
N ILE A 60 -6.98 -3.27 8.46
CA ILE A 60 -5.64 -2.99 7.91
C ILE A 60 -5.37 -1.50 7.93
N LEU A 61 -4.15 -1.15 8.33
CA LEU A 61 -3.57 0.16 8.12
C LEU A 61 -2.63 0.12 6.91
N ILE A 62 -2.94 0.93 5.89
CA ILE A 62 -2.00 1.32 4.84
C ILE A 62 -1.13 2.45 5.42
N ALA A 63 0.17 2.22 5.52
CA ALA A 63 1.10 3.18 6.10
C ALA A 63 2.32 3.41 5.21
N SER A 64 2.93 4.60 5.34
CA SER A 64 4.27 4.83 4.82
C SER A 64 5.30 3.98 5.60
N LYS A 65 6.10 3.18 4.90
CA LYS A 65 7.30 2.55 5.47
C LYS A 65 8.44 3.56 5.50
N SER A 66 9.24 3.59 6.58
CA SER A 66 10.29 4.60 6.79
C SER A 66 11.26 4.71 5.60
N GLY A 67 11.70 3.57 5.05
CA GLY A 67 12.57 3.54 3.87
C GLY A 67 11.90 4.12 2.61
N ILE A 68 10.65 3.74 2.34
CA ILE A 68 9.87 4.24 1.19
C ILE A 68 9.66 5.75 1.31
N ALA A 69 9.21 6.21 2.49
CA ALA A 69 8.99 7.62 2.77
C ALA A 69 10.27 8.45 2.63
N LYS A 70 11.42 7.94 3.09
CA LYS A 70 12.71 8.62 2.96
C LYS A 70 13.17 8.69 1.50
N THR A 71 13.00 7.62 0.73
CA THR A 71 13.42 7.57 -0.68
C THR A 71 12.58 8.48 -1.56
N PHE A 72 11.26 8.47 -1.38
CA PHE A 72 10.33 9.18 -2.25
C PHE A 72 9.80 10.50 -1.66
N GLN A 73 10.12 10.84 -0.41
CA GLN A 73 9.52 11.99 0.30
C GLN A 73 7.99 11.95 0.24
N THR A 74 7.40 10.78 0.45
CA THR A 74 5.96 10.55 0.32
C THR A 74 5.28 10.20 1.64
N TYR A 75 4.03 10.64 1.75
CA TYR A 75 3.11 10.32 2.84
C TYR A 75 1.87 9.61 2.30
N VAL A 76 1.46 8.52 2.97
CA VAL A 76 0.18 7.86 2.72
C VAL A 76 -0.91 8.62 3.47
N GLN A 77 -1.89 9.14 2.74
CA GLN A 77 -3.08 9.78 3.31
C GLN A 77 -4.23 8.77 3.46
N GLY A 78 -4.95 8.85 4.57
CA GLY A 78 -5.98 7.86 4.91
C GLY A 78 -5.32 6.54 5.30
N GLY A 79 -5.87 5.42 4.82
CA GLY A 79 -5.24 4.10 4.97
C GLY A 79 -5.94 3.14 5.92
N ILE A 80 -7.12 3.46 6.44
CA ILE A 80 -7.95 2.46 7.13
C ILE A 80 -8.68 1.63 6.07
N ILE A 81 -8.50 0.31 6.10
CA ILE A 81 -9.30 -0.65 5.37
C ILE A 81 -10.14 -1.44 6.38
N ASP A 82 -11.45 -1.29 6.32
CA ASP A 82 -12.39 -1.98 7.19
C ASP A 82 -12.43 -3.49 6.91
N GLN A 83 -12.68 -4.30 7.95
CA GLN A 83 -12.77 -5.77 7.88
C GLN A 83 -13.67 -6.28 6.73
N GLY A 84 -14.79 -5.58 6.47
CA GLY A 84 -15.76 -5.95 5.44
C GLY A 84 -15.41 -5.50 4.03
N TYR A 85 -14.35 -4.71 3.85
CA TYR A 85 -13.97 -4.20 2.54
C TYR A 85 -13.48 -5.33 1.63
N ARG A 86 -13.94 -5.35 0.38
CA ARG A 86 -13.56 -6.34 -0.65
C ARG A 86 -13.12 -5.70 -1.97
N GLY A 87 -13.10 -4.37 -2.03
CA GLY A 87 -12.69 -3.64 -3.22
C GLY A 87 -11.17 -3.65 -3.43
N PRO A 88 -10.68 -3.08 -4.54
CA PRO A 88 -9.24 -2.91 -4.76
C PRO A 88 -8.63 -1.97 -3.73
N ILE A 89 -7.46 -2.33 -3.18
CA ILE A 89 -6.68 -1.46 -2.31
C ILE A 89 -6.20 -0.25 -3.11
N ILE A 90 -6.61 0.92 -2.63
CA ILE A 90 -6.24 2.23 -3.18
C ILE A 90 -5.26 2.91 -2.23
N VAL A 91 -4.09 3.28 -2.74
CA VAL A 91 -3.09 4.04 -1.98
C VAL A 91 -3.16 5.50 -2.40
N LEU A 92 -3.53 6.38 -1.46
CA LEU A 92 -3.46 7.83 -1.65
C LEU A 92 -2.07 8.31 -1.24
N LEU A 93 -1.23 8.60 -2.22
CA LEU A 93 0.17 8.94 -1.99
C LEU A 93 0.40 10.42 -2.29
N LYS A 94 0.86 11.15 -1.27
CA LYS A 94 1.21 12.56 -1.39
C LYS A 94 2.72 12.73 -1.41
N ASN A 95 3.23 13.44 -2.40
CA ASN A 95 4.59 13.95 -2.38
C ASN A 95 4.64 15.15 -1.42
N THR A 96 5.41 15.03 -0.34
CA THR A 96 5.59 16.08 0.67
C THR A 96 6.88 16.88 0.47
N GLY A 97 7.67 16.54 -0.55
CA GLY A 97 8.91 17.21 -0.90
C GLY A 97 8.74 18.42 -1.82
N SER A 98 9.88 19.06 -2.11
CA SER A 98 9.97 20.19 -3.06
C SER A 98 10.30 19.76 -4.50
N GLU A 99 10.66 18.50 -4.71
CA GLU A 99 11.06 17.96 -6.01
C GLU A 99 10.05 16.94 -6.54
N LYS A 100 10.02 16.75 -7.86
CA LYS A 100 9.19 15.71 -8.49
C LYS A 100 9.69 14.32 -8.11
N VAL A 101 8.75 13.40 -7.90
CA VAL A 101 9.03 12.01 -7.51
C VAL A 101 8.58 11.08 -8.63
N LEU A 102 9.50 10.24 -9.12
CA LEU A 102 9.19 9.18 -10.08
C LEU A 102 9.07 7.85 -9.34
N ILE A 103 7.87 7.28 -9.34
CA ILE A 103 7.60 5.92 -8.89
C ILE A 103 7.55 5.03 -10.13
N ARG A 104 8.50 4.10 -10.23
CA ARG A 104 8.58 3.14 -11.32
C ARG A 104 7.56 2.02 -11.12
N ALA A 105 7.31 1.31 -12.20
CA ALA A 105 6.40 0.18 -12.23
C ALA A 105 6.94 -0.90 -11.29
N GLY A 106 6.09 -1.43 -10.41
CA GLY A 106 6.48 -2.48 -9.45
C GLY A 106 7.32 -2.01 -8.25
N GLU A 107 7.54 -0.70 -8.06
CA GLU A 107 8.20 -0.19 -6.84
C GLU A 107 7.27 -0.23 -5.62
N PRO A 108 7.81 -0.49 -4.42
CA PRO A 108 7.03 -0.46 -3.19
C PRO A 108 6.63 0.99 -2.88
N ILE A 109 5.35 1.21 -2.57
CA ILE A 109 4.79 2.55 -2.35
C ILE A 109 4.23 2.76 -0.94
N ALA A 110 3.90 1.68 -0.24
CA ALA A 110 3.41 1.69 1.13
C ALA A 110 3.61 0.30 1.76
N GLN A 111 3.16 0.13 3.00
CA GLN A 111 3.01 -1.17 3.65
C GLN A 111 1.60 -1.34 4.21
N LEU A 112 1.16 -2.59 4.30
CA LEU A 112 -0.09 -3.01 4.94
C LEU A 112 0.24 -3.67 6.28
N MET A 113 -0.33 -3.16 7.36
CA MET A 113 -0.21 -3.75 8.70
C MET A 113 -1.58 -4.20 9.17
N SER A 114 -1.69 -5.46 9.61
CA SER A 114 -2.92 -6.00 10.20
C SER A 114 -2.99 -5.65 11.68
N LEU A 115 -4.13 -5.13 12.11
CA LEU A 115 -4.39 -4.81 13.50
C LEU A 115 -5.67 -5.53 13.96
N ALA A 116 -5.63 -6.06 15.18
CA ALA A 116 -6.81 -6.63 15.81
C ALA A 116 -7.77 -5.51 16.22
N CYS A 117 -9.06 -5.75 16.01
CA CYS A 117 -10.17 -4.92 16.49
C CYS A 117 -10.90 -5.69 17.59
N PHE A 118 -11.20 -5.01 18.71
CA PHE A 118 -11.88 -5.62 19.87
C PHE A 118 -13.15 -4.86 20.27
N LEU A 119 -13.74 -4.12 19.33
CA LEU A 119 -14.97 -3.35 19.55
C LEU A 119 -16.19 -4.27 19.69
#